data_AF-A0A2V9LVU6-F1
#
_entry.id   AF-A0A2V9LVU6-F1
#
_cell.length_a   1.000
_cell.length_b   1.000
_cell.length_c   1.000
_cell.angle_alpha   90.00
_cell.angle_beta   90.00
_cell.angle_gamma   90.00
#
_symmetry.space_group_name_H-M   'P 1'
#
loop_
_entity.id
_entity.type
_entity.pdbx_description
1 polymer ?
#
loop_
_entity_poly.entity_id
_entity_poly.type
_entity_poly.pdbx_seq_one_letter_code
_entity_poly.pdbx_strand_id
1 'polypeptide(L)'
;MSFDLILPFLRPIEHLILDDLISEIMINQSSQVFIERSGRLEPVPGIVLNAKSLQVALKNIARLLGDDISESKPILDARLPDGSRVAAVIPPCSQGGITLSIRKFTARHFTIQDLIELGTVDTELAELLQEKVSQRQNILISGGTSSGKNHPAQHPL
;
A
#
# COMPACT_ATOMS: atom_id res chain seq x y z
N MET A 1 -5.82 15.64 3.13
CA MET A 1 -4.95 14.45 3.01
C MET A 1 -5.58 13.48 2.01
N SER A 2 -4.78 12.75 1.22
CA SER A 2 -5.27 11.85 0.15
C SER A 2 -6.36 10.87 0.61
N PHE A 3 -6.26 10.38 1.85
CA PHE A 3 -7.23 9.46 2.44
C PHE A 3 -8.60 10.10 2.76
N ASP A 4 -8.71 11.42 2.84
CA ASP A 4 -9.99 12.10 3.10
C ASP A 4 -11.07 11.74 2.07
N LEU A 5 -10.66 11.32 0.87
CA LEU A 5 -11.54 10.83 -0.19
C LEU A 5 -12.25 9.51 0.18
N ILE A 6 -11.63 8.66 1.00
CA ILE A 6 -12.14 7.32 1.32
C ILE A 6 -12.61 7.18 2.77
N LEU A 7 -12.04 7.98 3.70
CA LEU A 7 -12.33 7.92 5.14
C LEU A 7 -13.83 8.00 5.48
N PRO A 8 -14.66 8.87 4.85
CA PRO A 8 -16.08 8.95 5.16
C PRO A 8 -16.84 7.62 5.01
N PHE A 9 -16.32 6.72 4.17
CA PHE A 9 -16.91 5.42 3.85
C PHE A 9 -16.31 4.25 4.66
N LEU A 10 -15.19 4.47 5.35
CA LEU A 10 -14.41 3.44 6.03
C LEU A 10 -14.18 3.74 7.52
N ARG A 11 -15.10 4.48 8.15
CA ARG A 11 -15.00 4.90 9.56
C ARG A 11 -14.60 3.80 10.56
N PRO A 12 -15.09 2.54 10.48
CA PRO A 12 -14.70 1.51 11.46
C PRO A 12 -13.19 1.20 11.45
N ILE A 13 -12.48 1.50 10.36
CA ILE A 13 -11.03 1.31 10.20
C ILE A 13 -10.28 2.62 10.00
N GLU A 14 -10.92 3.78 10.22
CA GLU A 14 -10.31 5.10 10.03
C GLU A 14 -9.02 5.26 10.85
N HIS A 15 -9.03 4.85 12.12
CA HIS A 15 -7.85 4.89 12.99
C HIS A 15 -6.68 4.03 12.46
N LEU A 16 -6.96 2.95 11.72
CA LEU A 16 -5.92 2.13 11.08
C LEU A 16 -5.37 2.81 9.82
N ILE A 17 -6.24 3.44 9.03
CA ILE A 17 -5.84 4.21 7.84
C ILE A 17 -4.92 5.37 8.23
N LEU A 18 -5.21 6.03 9.35
CA LEU A 18 -4.44 7.16 9.86
C LEU A 18 -3.17 6.76 10.63
N ASP A 19 -2.96 5.48 10.95
CA ASP A 19 -1.73 5.01 11.62
C ASP A 19 -0.58 4.89 10.60
N ASP A 20 0.45 5.73 10.75
CA ASP A 20 1.62 5.77 9.87
C ASP A 20 2.56 4.56 10.00
N LEU A 21 2.39 3.74 11.04
CA LEU A 21 3.14 2.49 11.21
C LEU A 21 2.56 1.35 10.38
N ILE A 22 1.33 1.49 9.87
CA ILE A 22 0.65 0.49 9.04
C ILE A 22 0.97 0.74 7.57
N SER A 23 1.49 -0.27 6.88
CA SER A 23 1.80 -0.22 5.43
C SER A 23 0.63 -0.67 4.56
N GLU A 24 -0.18 -1.62 5.04
CA GLU A 24 -1.30 -2.17 4.30
C GLU A 24 -2.45 -2.53 5.23
N ILE A 25 -3.69 -2.32 4.77
CA ILE A 25 -4.91 -2.70 5.47
C ILE A 25 -5.71 -3.60 4.53
N MET A 26 -6.08 -4.78 4.99
CA MET A 26 -6.79 -5.79 4.22
C MET A 26 -8.09 -6.18 4.90
N ILE A 27 -9.11 -6.45 4.09
CA ILE A 27 -10.37 -7.04 4.50
C ILE A 27 -10.56 -8.31 3.68
N ASN A 28 -10.77 -9.43 4.36
CA ASN A 28 -11.05 -10.71 3.70
C ASN A 28 -12.55 -10.91 3.43
N GLN A 29 -12.89 -12.01 2.77
CA GLN A 29 -14.26 -12.37 2.40
C GLN A 29 -15.20 -12.48 3.61
N SER A 30 -14.66 -12.91 4.76
CA SER A 30 -15.37 -12.98 6.05
C SER A 30 -15.51 -11.64 6.76
N SER A 31 -15.16 -10.54 6.07
CA SER A 31 -15.17 -9.16 6.57
C SER A 31 -14.28 -8.91 7.79
N GLN A 32 -13.27 -9.76 7.99
CA GLN A 32 -12.26 -9.59 9.03
C GLN A 32 -11.15 -8.67 8.53
N VAL A 33 -10.60 -7.86 9.44
CA VAL A 33 -9.56 -6.89 9.13
C VAL A 33 -8.18 -7.44 9.49
N PHE A 34 -7.22 -7.25 8.60
CA PHE A 34 -5.81 -7.52 8.80
C PHE A 34 -5.02 -6.27 8.46
N ILE A 35 -3.89 -6.09 9.12
CA ILE A 35 -2.96 -4.99 8.83
C ILE A 35 -1.56 -5.54 8.65
N GLU A 36 -0.77 -4.85 7.85
CA GLU A 36 0.67 -5.08 7.77
C GLU A 36 1.39 -3.95 8.51
N ARG A 37 2.25 -4.33 9.47
CA ARG A 37 3.10 -3.42 10.23
C ARG A 37 4.51 -3.97 10.22
N SER A 38 5.48 -3.16 9.78
CA SER A 38 6.90 -3.58 9.69
C SER A 38 7.11 -4.91 8.96
N GLY A 39 6.38 -5.13 7.85
CA GLY A 39 6.47 -6.36 7.05
C GLY A 39 5.81 -7.60 7.68
N ARG A 40 5.06 -7.43 8.77
CA ARG A 40 4.35 -8.52 9.45
C ARG A 40 2.85 -8.32 9.32
N LEU A 41 2.17 -9.38 8.88
CA LEU A 41 0.72 -9.45 8.81
C LEU A 41 0.14 -9.78 10.19
N GLU A 42 -0.78 -8.96 10.68
CA GLU A 42 -1.47 -9.16 11.96
C GLU A 42 -3.00 -9.01 11.81
N PRO A 43 -3.81 -9.92 12.39
CA PRO A 43 -5.26 -9.74 12.43
C PRO A 43 -5.63 -8.65 13.42
N VAL A 44 -6.69 -7.88 13.13
CA VAL A 44 -7.23 -6.86 14.03
C VAL A 44 -8.48 -7.42 14.72
N PRO A 45 -8.35 -7.96 15.96
CA PRO A 45 -9.49 -8.56 16.65
C PRO A 45 -10.55 -7.50 17.00
N GLY A 46 -11.81 -7.90 16.96
CA GLY A 46 -12.94 -7.04 17.36
C GLY A 46 -13.46 -6.10 16.27
N ILE A 47 -12.80 -6.03 15.11
CA ILE A 47 -13.31 -5.28 13.95
C ILE A 47 -13.78 -6.24 12.87
N VAL A 48 -15.08 -6.23 12.61
CA VAL A 48 -15.71 -6.94 11.49
C VAL A 48 -16.59 -5.96 10.74
N LEU A 49 -16.35 -5.83 9.44
CA LEU A 49 -17.11 -4.90 8.60
C LEU A 49 -18.41 -5.54 8.12
N ASN A 50 -19.46 -4.75 8.01
CA ASN A 50 -20.70 -5.24 7.42
C ASN A 50 -20.56 -5.29 5.90
N ALA A 51 -20.75 -6.48 5.30
CA ALA A 51 -20.57 -6.67 3.86
C ALA A 51 -21.41 -5.72 2.98
N LYS A 52 -22.67 -5.42 3.35
CA LYS A 52 -23.52 -4.47 2.61
C LYS A 52 -22.97 -3.05 2.69
N SER A 53 -22.54 -2.64 3.88
CA SER A 53 -21.94 -1.31 4.09
C SER A 53 -20.62 -1.18 3.33
N LEU A 54 -19.80 -2.23 3.34
CA LEU A 54 -18.55 -2.28 2.58
C LEU A 54 -18.80 -2.22 1.07
N GLN A 55 -19.84 -2.88 0.56
CA GLN A 55 -20.21 -2.79 -0.85
C GLN A 55 -20.60 -1.35 -1.26
N VAL A 56 -21.38 -0.67 -0.43
CA VAL A 56 -21.75 0.74 -0.66
C VAL A 56 -20.52 1.65 -0.59
N ALA A 57 -19.63 1.41 0.38
CA ALA A 57 -18.37 2.14 0.51
C ALA A 57 -17.51 2.00 -0.75
N LEU A 58 -17.30 0.78 -1.24
CA LEU A 58 -16.52 0.52 -2.46
C LEU A 58 -17.10 1.22 -3.69
N LYS A 59 -18.42 1.21 -3.86
CA LYS A 59 -19.08 1.92 -4.97
C LYS A 59 -18.83 3.43 -4.91
N ASN A 60 -18.91 4.02 -3.73
CA ASN A 60 -18.66 5.46 -3.57
C ASN A 60 -17.18 5.80 -3.79
N ILE A 61 -16.26 4.98 -3.27
CA ILE A 61 -14.82 5.14 -3.46
C ILE A 61 -14.48 5.05 -4.95
N ALA A 62 -14.96 4.02 -5.66
CA ALA A 62 -14.73 3.86 -7.10
C ALA A 62 -15.18 5.11 -7.87
N ARG A 63 -16.41 5.59 -7.61
CA ARG A 63 -16.96 6.77 -8.27
C ARG A 63 -16.14 8.04 -8.02
N LEU A 64 -15.65 8.24 -6.80
CA LEU A 64 -14.79 9.39 -6.46
C LEU A 64 -13.43 9.33 -7.17
N LEU A 65 -12.93 8.12 -7.41
CA LEU A 65 -11.67 7.89 -8.13
C LEU A 65 -11.85 7.82 -9.66
N GLY A 66 -13.07 8.11 -10.16
CA GLY A 66 -13.37 8.08 -11.60
C GLY A 66 -13.47 6.67 -12.19
N ASP A 67 -13.74 5.67 -11.36
CA ASP A 67 -13.90 4.27 -11.73
C ASP A 67 -15.30 3.74 -11.35
N ASP A 68 -15.58 2.47 -11.66
CA ASP A 68 -16.81 1.77 -11.28
C ASP A 68 -16.49 0.37 -10.73
N ILE A 69 -17.34 -0.09 -9.81
CA ILE A 69 -17.32 -1.46 -9.31
C ILE A 69 -18.75 -2.02 -9.21
N SER A 70 -19.00 -3.09 -9.95
CA SER A 70 -20.32 -3.69 -10.14
C SER A 70 -20.20 -5.19 -10.43
N GLU A 71 -21.30 -5.93 -10.48
CA GLU A 71 -21.25 -7.37 -10.78
C GLU A 71 -20.69 -7.65 -12.20
N SER A 72 -20.87 -6.71 -13.14
CA SER A 72 -20.27 -6.74 -14.48
C SER A 72 -18.80 -6.30 -14.51
N LYS A 73 -18.37 -5.51 -13.52
CA LYS A 73 -16.98 -5.06 -13.33
C LYS A 73 -16.57 -5.27 -11.87
N PRO A 74 -16.32 -6.53 -11.44
CA PRO A 74 -16.22 -6.88 -10.03
C PRO A 74 -14.85 -6.60 -9.40
N ILE A 75 -13.92 -6.00 -10.16
CA ILE A 75 -12.54 -5.73 -9.73
C ILE A 75 -12.32 -4.23 -9.82
N LEU A 76 -11.83 -3.65 -8.73
CA LEU A 76 -11.34 -2.27 -8.63
C LEU A 76 -9.83 -2.31 -8.38
N ASP A 77 -9.07 -1.53 -9.13
CA ASP A 77 -7.65 -1.24 -8.87
C ASP A 77 -7.40 0.24 -9.18
N ALA A 78 -7.34 1.04 -8.13
CA ALA A 78 -7.25 2.50 -8.23
C ALA A 78 -6.09 3.06 -7.41
N ARG A 79 -5.64 4.25 -7.80
CA ARG A 79 -4.62 5.02 -7.09
C ARG A 79 -5.22 6.28 -6.49
N LEU A 80 -4.90 6.54 -5.23
CA LEU A 80 -5.20 7.79 -4.55
C LEU A 80 -4.16 8.88 -4.94
N PRO A 81 -4.46 10.17 -4.72
CA PRO A 81 -3.55 11.28 -5.06
C PRO A 81 -2.14 11.22 -4.46
N ASP A 82 -1.97 10.62 -3.28
CA ASP A 82 -0.66 10.39 -2.63
C ASP A 82 0.10 9.19 -3.20
N GLY A 83 -0.48 8.44 -4.15
CA GLY A 83 0.09 7.25 -4.74
C GLY A 83 -0.30 5.94 -4.04
N SER A 84 -1.03 6.01 -2.93
CA SER A 84 -1.59 4.85 -2.24
C SER A 84 -2.54 4.09 -3.17
N ARG A 85 -2.65 2.77 -2.98
CA ARG A 85 -3.48 1.91 -3.84
C ARG A 85 -4.69 1.40 -3.08
N VAL A 86 -5.83 1.36 -3.78
CA VAL A 86 -7.07 0.75 -3.30
C VAL A 86 -7.46 -0.32 -4.31
N ALA A 87 -7.44 -1.57 -3.86
CA ALA A 87 -7.82 -2.72 -4.68
C ALA A 87 -8.95 -3.48 -4.00
N ALA A 88 -10.02 -3.79 -4.74
CA ALA A 88 -11.15 -4.54 -4.19
C ALA A 88 -11.69 -5.55 -5.19
N VAL A 89 -12.18 -6.68 -4.68
CA VAL A 89 -12.87 -7.69 -5.47
C VAL A 89 -14.20 -8.03 -4.82
N ILE A 90 -15.28 -7.93 -5.59
CA ILE A 90 -16.63 -8.30 -5.15
C ILE A 90 -17.10 -9.57 -5.88
N PRO A 91 -18.15 -10.25 -5.39
CA PRO A 91 -18.80 -11.31 -6.14
C PRO A 91 -19.23 -10.83 -7.54
N PRO A 92 -19.12 -11.69 -8.57
CA PRO A 92 -18.83 -13.13 -8.50
C PRO A 92 -17.33 -13.51 -8.45
N CYS A 93 -16.40 -12.56 -8.59
CA CYS A 93 -14.97 -12.87 -8.67
C CYS A 93 -14.29 -13.19 -7.33
N SER A 94 -14.91 -12.86 -6.21
CA SER A 94 -14.50 -13.27 -4.88
C SER A 94 -15.52 -14.24 -4.26
N GLN A 95 -15.18 -15.53 -4.23
CA GLN A 95 -16.03 -16.53 -3.59
C GLN A 95 -16.05 -16.30 -2.07
N GLY A 96 -17.25 -16.18 -1.51
CA GLY A 96 -17.46 -16.05 -0.06
C GLY A 96 -17.61 -14.63 0.47
N GLY A 97 -17.37 -13.58 -0.33
CA GLY A 97 -17.55 -12.20 0.11
C GLY A 97 -16.56 -11.20 -0.49
N ILE A 98 -16.65 -9.96 -0.05
CA ILE A 98 -15.86 -8.84 -0.58
C ILE A 98 -14.43 -8.91 -0.04
N THR A 99 -13.44 -8.63 -0.88
CA THR A 99 -12.07 -8.35 -0.43
C THR A 99 -11.71 -6.90 -0.73
N LEU A 100 -10.92 -6.29 0.15
CA LEU A 100 -10.36 -4.94 -0.03
C LEU A 100 -8.92 -4.95 0.47
N SER A 101 -8.02 -4.29 -0.24
CA SER A 101 -6.67 -3.92 0.22
C SER A 101 -6.46 -2.43 -0.01
N ILE A 102 -5.96 -1.75 1.02
CA ILE A 102 -5.48 -0.37 0.97
C ILE A 102 -4.00 -0.41 1.29
N ARG A 103 -3.16 -0.27 0.26
CA ARG A 103 -1.71 -0.21 0.41
C ARG A 103 -1.27 1.24 0.44
N LYS A 104 -0.78 1.69 1.60
CA LYS A 104 -0.35 3.06 1.81
C LYS A 104 0.97 3.29 1.05
N PHE A 105 1.04 4.39 0.32
CA PHE A 105 2.31 4.85 -0.22
C PHE A 105 3.10 5.49 0.91
N THR A 106 3.98 4.70 1.52
CA THR A 106 4.95 5.22 2.49
C THR A 106 6.11 5.83 1.73
N ALA A 107 6.16 7.16 1.70
CA ALA A 107 7.31 7.94 1.27
C ALA A 107 8.46 7.88 2.30
N ARG A 108 8.73 6.70 2.90
CA ARG A 108 9.96 6.50 3.67
C ARG A 108 11.11 6.48 2.66
N HIS A 109 11.72 7.64 2.49
CA HIS A 109 12.93 7.81 1.72
C HIS A 109 14.06 7.26 2.58
N PHE A 110 14.50 6.03 2.29
CA PHE A 110 15.72 5.52 2.88
C PHE A 110 16.90 6.28 2.28
N THR A 111 17.67 6.91 3.15
CA THR A 111 19.00 7.39 2.82
C THR A 111 19.94 6.19 2.67
N ILE A 112 21.09 6.41 2.04
CA ILE A 112 22.13 5.37 1.98
C ILE A 112 22.56 4.94 3.40
N GLN A 113 22.52 5.88 4.36
CA GLN A 113 22.85 5.61 5.76
C GLN A 113 21.82 4.69 6.42
N ASP A 114 20.53 4.92 6.16
CA ASP A 114 19.47 4.03 6.66
C ASP A 114 19.63 2.61 6.10
N LEU A 115 20.05 2.47 4.83
CA LEU A 115 20.30 1.16 4.22
C LEU A 115 21.51 0.43 4.82
N ILE A 116 22.54 1.18 5.23
CA ILE A 116 23.69 0.64 5.97
C ILE A 116 23.27 0.16 7.36
N GLU A 117 22.54 0.99 8.09
CA GLU A 117 22.06 0.66 9.44
C GLU A 117 21.11 -0.56 9.45
N LEU A 118 20.31 -0.73 8.39
CA LEU A 118 19.46 -1.89 8.19
C LEU A 118 20.21 -3.13 7.69
N GLY A 119 21.52 -3.03 7.43
CA GLY A 119 22.33 -4.12 6.88
C GLY A 119 21.93 -4.56 5.47
N THR A 120 21.19 -3.72 4.75
CA THR A 120 20.74 -3.98 3.38
C THR A 120 21.87 -3.74 2.36
N VAL A 121 22.77 -2.82 2.70
CA VAL A 121 23.96 -2.45 1.93
C VAL A 121 25.11 -2.33 2.94
N ASP A 122 26.30 -2.87 2.66
CA ASP A 122 27.46 -2.60 3.50
C ASP A 122 28.13 -1.27 3.13
N THR A 123 29.00 -0.77 4.00
CA THR A 123 29.66 0.53 3.79
C THR A 123 30.48 0.56 2.49
N GLU A 124 31.13 -0.54 2.13
CA GLU A 124 31.97 -0.64 0.93
C GLU A 124 31.14 -0.53 -0.35
N LEU A 125 29.98 -1.22 -0.41
CA LEU A 125 29.05 -1.12 -1.52
C LEU A 125 28.37 0.25 -1.59
N ALA A 126 28.09 0.87 -0.45
CA ALA A 126 27.53 2.23 -0.40
C ALA A 126 28.51 3.27 -0.98
N GLU A 127 29.79 3.20 -0.61
CA GLU A 127 30.84 4.06 -1.15
C GLU A 127 31.03 3.84 -2.66
N LEU A 128 31.05 2.58 -3.10
CA LEU A 128 31.13 2.24 -4.52
C LEU A 128 29.94 2.81 -5.30
N LEU A 129 28.72 2.67 -4.78
CA LEU A 129 27.52 3.22 -5.42
C LEU A 129 27.57 4.75 -5.51
N GLN A 130 28.01 5.43 -4.45
CA GLN A 130 28.19 6.90 -4.48
C GLN A 130 29.20 7.32 -5.56
N GLU A 131 30.34 6.64 -5.65
CA GLU A 131 31.35 6.92 -6.66
C GLU A 131 30.77 6.77 -8.07
N LYS A 132 30.10 5.64 -8.35
CA LYS A 132 29.52 5.34 -9.67
C LYS A 132 28.42 6.32 -10.07
N VAL A 133 27.59 6.75 -9.11
CA VAL A 133 26.56 7.79 -9.32
C VAL A 133 27.20 9.14 -9.62
N SER A 134 28.25 9.54 -8.88
CA SER A 134 28.98 10.80 -9.14
C SER A 134 29.61 10.85 -10.54
N GLN A 135 30.02 9.68 -11.05
CA GLN A 135 30.55 9.48 -12.40
C GLN A 135 29.47 9.30 -13.47
N ARG A 136 28.18 9.38 -13.09
CA ARG A 136 27.01 9.19 -13.96
C ARG A 136 27.02 7.87 -14.73
N GLN A 137 27.53 6.81 -14.10
CA GLN A 137 27.51 5.48 -14.70
C GLN A 137 26.09 4.88 -14.66
N ASN A 138 25.77 4.04 -15.63
CA ASN A 138 24.50 3.33 -15.66
C ASN A 138 24.51 2.18 -14.64
N ILE A 139 23.56 2.17 -13.71
CA ILE A 139 23.45 1.17 -12.63
C ILE A 139 22.09 0.47 -12.75
N LEU A 140 22.10 -0.86 -12.82
CA LEU A 140 20.89 -1.68 -12.82
C LEU A 140 20.67 -2.32 -11.44
N ILE A 141 19.56 -1.97 -10.79
CA ILE A 141 19.14 -2.62 -9.53
C ILE A 141 18.18 -3.77 -9.87
N SER A 142 18.59 -5.00 -9.55
CA SER A 142 17.81 -6.23 -9.82
C SER A 142 17.55 -7.03 -8.52
N GLY A 143 16.60 -7.98 -8.54
CA GLY A 143 16.04 -8.61 -7.34
C GLY A 143 14.62 -9.19 -7.54
N GLY A 144 14.06 -9.86 -6.54
CA GLY A 144 12.69 -10.42 -6.60
C GLY A 144 11.58 -9.37 -6.48
N THR A 145 10.32 -9.76 -6.66
CA THR A 145 9.15 -8.91 -6.36
C THR A 145 9.17 -8.53 -4.87
N SER A 146 8.91 -7.27 -4.53
CA SER A 146 8.98 -6.72 -3.15
C SER A 146 10.37 -6.59 -2.51
N SER A 147 11.46 -6.67 -3.28
CA SER A 147 12.85 -6.49 -2.78
C SER A 147 13.32 -5.02 -2.64
N GLY A 148 12.40 -4.05 -2.55
CA GLY A 148 12.78 -2.64 -2.32
C GLY A 148 13.29 -1.83 -3.53
N LYS A 149 13.26 -2.38 -4.75
CA LYS A 149 13.83 -1.73 -5.96
C LYS A 149 13.28 -0.34 -6.31
N ASN A 150 12.06 -0.01 -5.88
CA ASN A 150 11.37 1.22 -6.26
C ASN A 150 11.61 2.37 -5.26
N HIS A 151 12.71 2.33 -4.50
CA HIS A 151 13.12 3.43 -3.63
C HIS A 151 14.35 4.10 -4.24
N PRO A 152 14.16 5.06 -5.16
CA PRO A 152 15.27 5.85 -5.66
C PRO A 152 15.83 6.70 -4.51
N ALA A 153 17.10 6.49 -4.18
CA ALA A 153 17.86 7.41 -3.34
C ALA A 153 17.94 8.76 -4.08
N GLN A 154 17.19 9.76 -3.61
CA GLN A 154 17.35 11.12 -4.12
C GLN A 154 18.48 11.79 -3.36
N HIS A 155 19.54 12.17 -4.08
CA HIS A 155 20.56 13.07 -3.58
C HIS A 155 20.15 14.50 -3.98
N PRO A 156 20.14 15.50 -3.07
CA PRO A 156 20.05 16.89 -3.49
C PRO A 156 21.32 17.24 -4.26
N LEU A 157 21.14 17.89 -5.42
CA LEU A 157 22.18 18.51 -6.24
C LEU A 157 22.80 19.71 -5.51
#